data_AF-A0A0D6L5J4-F1
#
_entry.id   AF-A0A0D6L5J4-F1
#
_cell.length_a   1.000
_cell.length_b   1.000
_cell.length_c   1.000
_cell.angle_alpha   90.00
_cell.angle_beta   90.00
_cell.angle_gamma   90.00
#
_symmetry.space_group_name_H-M   'P 1'
#
loop_
_entity.id
_entity.type
_entity.pdbx_description
1 polymer ?
#
loop_
_entity_poly.entity_id
_entity_poly.type
_entity_poly.pdbx_seq_one_letter_code
_entity_poly.pdbx_strand_id
1 'polypeptide(L)'
;MYESSIAMELNLHTAGSGLFETHISWEDIEQRIQSERKLKVSFGPKKNAHQIGDGNGFMSRIGVIDADFQGEVDGLPSKFVVKMVCVLAGMEIAESVKDRHFDENADIQEIFDGFDVNVRNLHNREVNVYRVFSRFDNSISKMPQVYFAQGFEEENVLKGFIGMEWVENLELRHIFHNVTPKELSDALRALAYLEAKSLELSDEEKRKVASNPVPIIYPPMMHPSAVSKMFHDMYTASEELRPSGEVLEKMAKELPLLEMTSTMNEELGMKDVFIHGDLWSANLMWNKTENGVQLSRIIDYQ
;
A
#
# COMPACT_ATOMS: atom_id res chain seq x y z
N MET A 1 -6.95 34.10 34.09
CA MET A 1 -6.35 33.62 32.84
C MET A 1 -6.44 32.11 32.87
N TYR A 2 -7.47 31.55 32.25
CA TYR A 2 -7.53 30.12 31.94
C TYR A 2 -7.05 30.01 30.50
N GLU A 3 -5.86 29.44 30.31
CA GLU A 3 -5.45 28.94 29.00
C GLU A 3 -6.36 27.75 28.71
N SER A 4 -7.30 27.91 27.79
CA SER A 4 -7.95 26.76 27.17
C SER A 4 -6.89 26.07 26.34
N SER A 5 -6.41 24.91 26.78
CA SER A 5 -5.72 23.99 25.89
C SER A 5 -6.71 23.64 24.80
N ILE A 6 -6.49 24.15 23.59
CA ILE A 6 -7.18 23.67 22.39
C ILE A 6 -6.86 22.18 22.34
N ALA A 7 -7.84 21.32 22.60
CA ALA A 7 -7.69 19.90 22.36
C ALA A 7 -7.40 19.77 20.87
N MET A 8 -6.18 19.35 20.52
CA MET A 8 -5.86 19.03 19.13
C MET A 8 -6.86 17.98 18.66
N GLU A 9 -7.57 18.29 17.58
CA GLU A 9 -8.51 17.37 16.96
C GLU A 9 -7.73 16.13 16.49
N LEU A 10 -8.14 14.95 16.95
CA LEU A 10 -7.48 13.68 16.60
C LEU A 10 -7.78 13.37 15.13
N ASN A 11 -6.72 13.30 14.32
CA ASN A 11 -6.78 12.93 12.90
C ASN A 11 -5.61 12.00 12.55
N LEU A 12 -5.58 11.48 11.32
CA LEU A 12 -4.53 10.56 10.87
C LEU A 12 -3.14 11.24 10.80
N HIS A 13 -3.09 12.56 10.71
CA HIS A 13 -1.86 13.37 10.70
C HIS A 13 -1.23 13.54 12.09
N THR A 14 -1.94 13.16 13.15
CA THR A 14 -1.41 13.20 14.52
C THR A 14 -0.96 11.82 14.98
N ALA A 15 0.17 11.77 15.66
CA ALA A 15 0.64 10.55 16.32
C ALA A 15 -0.39 10.08 17.36
N GLY A 16 -0.74 8.80 17.29
CA GLY A 16 -1.62 8.15 18.26
C GLY A 16 -0.85 7.51 19.40
N SER A 17 -1.57 7.10 20.44
CA SER A 17 -1.01 6.39 21.61
C SER A 17 -0.94 4.87 21.44
N GLY A 18 -1.31 4.36 20.27
CA GLY A 18 -1.35 2.94 19.94
C GLY A 18 -0.01 2.39 19.46
N LEU A 19 -0.07 1.24 18.78
CA LEU A 19 1.07 0.55 18.24
C LEU A 19 1.80 1.42 17.22
N PHE A 20 3.11 1.58 17.41
CA PHE A 20 3.99 2.35 16.54
C PHE A 20 3.40 3.73 16.21
N GLU A 21 2.97 4.49 17.22
CA GLU A 21 2.45 5.86 17.06
C GLU A 21 1.19 5.98 16.18
N THR A 22 0.50 4.86 15.94
CA THR A 22 -0.81 4.86 15.29
C THR A 22 -1.93 5.02 16.33
N HIS A 23 -3.17 5.20 15.88
CA HIS A 23 -4.35 5.19 16.76
C HIS A 23 -4.86 3.79 17.11
N ILE A 24 -4.14 2.73 16.71
CA ILE A 24 -4.57 1.34 16.78
C ILE A 24 -3.92 0.66 17.98
N SER A 25 -4.74 0.14 18.89
CA SER A 25 -4.31 -0.57 20.09
C SER A 25 -4.33 -2.10 19.92
N TRP A 26 -3.78 -2.82 20.89
CA TRP A 26 -3.93 -4.28 20.98
C TRP A 26 -5.41 -4.67 21.11
N GLU A 27 -6.17 -3.92 21.89
CA GLU A 27 -7.59 -4.13 22.13
C GLU A 27 -8.41 -3.99 20.85
N ASP A 28 -8.07 -3.04 19.98
CA ASP A 28 -8.74 -2.87 18.68
C ASP A 28 -8.53 -4.10 17.78
N ILE A 29 -7.30 -4.61 17.73
CA ILE A 29 -6.96 -5.80 16.95
C ILE A 29 -7.67 -7.03 17.53
N GLU A 30 -7.67 -7.19 18.85
CA GLU A 30 -8.32 -8.31 19.54
C GLU A 30 -9.84 -8.32 19.27
N GLN A 31 -10.51 -7.17 19.45
CA GLN A 31 -11.94 -7.02 19.20
C GLN A 31 -12.30 -7.31 17.74
N ARG A 32 -11.43 -6.90 16.80
CA ARG A 32 -11.62 -7.20 15.38
C ARG A 32 -11.52 -8.71 15.12
N ILE A 33 -10.52 -9.38 15.69
CA ILE A 33 -10.38 -10.84 15.56
C ILE A 33 -11.62 -11.54 16.16
N GLN A 34 -12.01 -11.19 17.38
CA GLN A 34 -13.16 -11.78 18.06
C GLN A 34 -14.45 -11.60 17.25
N SER A 35 -14.69 -10.40 16.69
CA SER A 35 -15.92 -10.11 15.93
C SER A 35 -15.93 -10.78 14.56
N GLU A 36 -14.85 -10.70 13.78
CA GLU A 36 -14.78 -11.24 12.43
C GLU A 36 -14.71 -12.77 12.41
N ARG A 37 -13.96 -13.35 13.35
CA ARG A 37 -13.76 -14.81 13.44
C ARG A 37 -14.75 -15.50 14.36
N LYS A 38 -15.52 -14.73 15.14
CA LYS A 38 -16.48 -15.24 16.15
C LYS A 38 -15.80 -16.16 17.17
N LEU A 39 -14.60 -15.79 17.59
CA LEU A 39 -13.76 -16.53 18.53
C LEU A 39 -13.68 -15.81 19.87
N LYS A 40 -13.59 -16.57 20.96
CA LYS A 40 -13.21 -16.05 22.28
C LYS A 40 -11.71 -16.18 22.48
N VAL A 41 -10.97 -15.24 21.89
CA VAL A 41 -9.51 -15.19 21.94
C VAL A 41 -9.05 -13.90 22.61
N SER A 42 -7.93 -13.96 23.33
CA SER A 42 -7.24 -12.76 23.81
C SER A 42 -5.74 -12.84 23.60
N PHE A 43 -5.06 -11.72 23.45
CA PHE A 43 -3.60 -11.72 23.44
C PHE A 43 -3.03 -12.01 24.84
N GLY A 44 -2.02 -12.87 24.91
CA GLY A 44 -1.39 -13.29 26.17
C GLY A 44 -0.40 -12.28 26.75
N PRO A 45 0.16 -12.60 27.92
CA PRO A 45 1.13 -11.74 28.60
C PRO A 45 2.49 -11.65 27.91
N LYS A 46 2.82 -12.60 27.01
CA LYS A 46 4.07 -12.60 26.23
C LYS A 46 3.89 -12.08 24.81
N LYS A 47 2.73 -11.49 24.49
CA LYS A 47 2.50 -10.84 23.20
C LYS A 47 3.59 -9.80 22.93
N ASN A 48 4.01 -9.70 21.68
CA ASN A 48 5.04 -8.76 21.27
C ASN A 48 4.73 -8.21 19.88
N ALA A 49 5.16 -6.98 19.64
CA ALA A 49 5.08 -6.34 18.34
C ALA A 49 6.42 -5.66 18.03
N HIS A 50 6.91 -5.82 16.80
CA HIS A 50 8.04 -5.05 16.30
C HIS A 50 7.76 -4.51 14.90
N GLN A 51 8.21 -3.28 14.65
CA GLN A 51 8.02 -2.63 13.38
C GLN A 51 9.05 -3.13 12.36
N ILE A 52 8.61 -3.30 11.11
CA ILE A 52 9.46 -3.61 9.97
C ILE A 52 9.18 -2.64 8.83
N GLY A 53 10.09 -2.59 7.84
CA GLY A 53 9.89 -1.77 6.64
C GLY A 53 9.93 -0.26 6.90
N ASP A 54 10.51 0.17 8.03
CA ASP A 54 10.65 1.58 8.36
C ASP A 54 11.38 2.34 7.24
N GLY A 55 10.87 3.52 6.88
CA GLY A 55 11.34 4.33 5.76
C GLY A 55 11.08 3.78 4.35
N ASN A 56 10.42 2.63 4.20
CA ASN A 56 10.15 2.01 2.88
C ASN A 56 8.67 2.07 2.45
N GLY A 57 7.75 2.45 3.35
CA GLY A 57 6.32 2.59 3.07
C GLY A 57 5.84 4.03 3.25
N PHE A 58 4.92 4.47 2.41
CA PHE A 58 4.41 5.86 2.40
C PHE A 58 3.17 6.06 3.28
N MET A 59 2.27 5.07 3.33
CA MET A 59 0.92 5.23 3.88
C MET A 59 0.59 4.22 4.99
N SER A 60 1.59 3.48 5.47
CA SER A 60 1.38 2.45 6.48
C SER A 60 2.60 2.20 7.34
N ARG A 61 2.37 1.81 8.59
CA ARG A 61 3.35 1.16 9.45
C ARG A 61 3.06 -0.32 9.53
N ILE A 62 4.10 -1.14 9.38
CA ILE A 62 3.99 -2.60 9.34
C ILE A 62 4.51 -3.18 10.63
N GLY A 63 3.64 -3.86 11.38
CA GLY A 63 3.98 -4.56 12.61
C GLY A 63 4.01 -6.06 12.43
N VAL A 64 5.08 -6.72 12.86
CA VAL A 64 5.09 -8.17 13.05
C VAL A 64 4.65 -8.47 14.47
N ILE A 65 3.61 -9.29 14.60
CA ILE A 65 2.96 -9.64 15.86
C ILE A 65 3.31 -11.07 16.23
N ASP A 66 3.92 -11.26 17.39
CA ASP A 66 3.96 -12.53 18.10
C ASP A 66 2.78 -12.53 19.09
N ALA A 67 1.75 -13.33 18.81
CA ALA A 67 0.42 -13.11 19.39
C ALA A 67 0.29 -13.62 20.83
N ASP A 68 0.95 -14.73 21.16
CA ASP A 68 0.77 -15.42 22.44
C ASP A 68 -0.71 -15.64 22.80
N PHE A 69 -1.56 -15.97 21.81
CA PHE A 69 -3.01 -16.04 21.99
C PHE A 69 -3.41 -17.02 23.11
N GLN A 70 -4.46 -16.65 23.83
CA GLN A 70 -5.12 -17.47 24.85
C GLN A 70 -6.58 -17.69 24.45
N GLY A 71 -7.16 -18.84 24.82
CA GLY A 71 -8.55 -19.17 24.51
C GLY A 71 -8.71 -19.93 23.19
N GLU A 72 -9.73 -19.56 22.40
CA GLU A 72 -10.07 -20.20 21.13
C GLU A 72 -9.13 -19.72 20.00
N VAL A 73 -8.09 -20.52 19.69
CA VAL A 73 -7.03 -20.15 18.73
C VAL A 73 -7.14 -20.85 17.37
N ASP A 74 -8.21 -21.60 17.14
CA ASP A 74 -8.35 -22.42 15.94
C ASP A 74 -8.30 -21.57 14.66
N GLY A 75 -7.30 -21.83 13.81
CA GLY A 75 -7.09 -21.12 12.55
C GLY A 75 -6.55 -19.70 12.70
N LEU A 76 -6.01 -19.32 13.86
CA LEU A 76 -5.22 -18.12 14.04
C LEU A 76 -3.72 -18.47 14.08
N PRO A 77 -2.87 -17.73 13.35
CA PRO A 77 -1.43 -17.96 13.43
C PRO A 77 -0.86 -17.42 14.75
N SER A 78 0.16 -18.07 15.29
CA SER A 78 0.92 -17.56 16.43
C SER A 78 1.74 -16.31 16.09
N LYS A 79 2.02 -16.11 14.79
CA LYS A 79 2.78 -14.98 14.25
C LYS A 79 2.16 -14.46 12.95
N PHE A 80 1.93 -13.16 12.86
CA PHE A 80 1.32 -12.52 11.68
C PHE A 80 1.79 -11.09 11.50
N VAL A 81 1.43 -10.48 10.37
CA VAL A 81 1.70 -9.08 10.06
C VAL A 81 0.42 -8.27 10.26
N VAL A 82 0.54 -7.07 10.81
CA VAL A 82 -0.52 -6.05 10.77
C VAL A 82 -0.01 -4.84 10.00
N LYS A 83 -0.63 -4.57 8.85
CA LYS A 83 -0.48 -3.32 8.11
C LYS A 83 -1.45 -2.30 8.71
N MET A 84 -0.93 -1.23 9.29
CA MET A 84 -1.71 -0.18 9.95
C MET A 84 -1.57 1.12 9.17
N VAL A 85 -2.69 1.75 8.85
CA VAL A 85 -2.68 3.02 8.13
C VAL A 85 -1.99 4.08 8.99
N CYS A 86 -1.01 4.77 8.40
CA CYS A 86 -0.25 5.83 9.04
C CYS A 86 0.30 6.76 7.98
N VAL A 87 -0.07 8.04 8.05
CA VAL A 87 0.34 9.05 7.05
C VAL A 87 1.55 9.87 7.49
N LEU A 88 2.08 9.65 8.70
CA LEU A 88 3.22 10.42 9.23
C LEU A 88 4.45 10.36 8.31
N ALA A 89 4.82 9.17 7.80
CA ALA A 89 5.93 9.03 6.86
C ALA A 89 5.66 9.72 5.51
N GLY A 90 4.41 9.65 5.02
CA GLY A 90 3.99 10.37 3.82
C GLY A 90 4.08 11.89 3.98
N MET A 91 3.77 12.40 5.18
CA MET A 91 3.90 13.83 5.50
C MET A 91 5.36 14.29 5.52
N GLU A 92 6.26 13.51 6.13
CA GLU A 92 7.71 13.79 6.12
C GLU A 92 8.25 13.88 4.68
N ILE A 93 7.77 13.00 3.81
CA ILE A 93 8.14 13.02 2.39
C ILE A 93 7.54 14.24 1.68
N ALA A 94 6.26 14.56 1.92
CA ALA A 94 5.62 15.74 1.34
C ALA A 94 6.34 17.04 1.75
N GLU A 95 6.76 17.16 3.01
CA GLU A 95 7.58 18.27 3.51
C GLU A 95 8.96 18.31 2.82
N SER A 96 9.59 17.17 2.57
CA SER A 96 10.86 17.13 1.83
C SER A 96 10.74 17.53 0.35
N VAL A 97 9.57 17.28 -0.27
CA VAL A 97 9.25 17.69 -1.66
C VAL A 97 8.90 19.18 -1.70
N LYS A 98 8.26 19.73 -0.66
CA LYS A 98 8.01 21.17 -0.47
C LYS A 98 9.29 21.99 -0.58
N ASP A 99 10.37 21.55 0.06
CA ASP A 99 11.67 22.22 0.00
C ASP A 99 12.32 22.22 -1.39
N ARG A 100 11.79 21.42 -2.34
CA ARG A 100 12.42 21.22 -3.65
C ARG A 100 11.53 21.62 -4.84
N HIS A 101 10.19 21.67 -4.74
CA HIS A 101 9.34 21.57 -5.93
C HIS A 101 7.93 22.22 -5.93
N PHE A 102 7.45 22.88 -4.87
CA PHE A 102 6.08 23.44 -4.90
C PHE A 102 6.02 24.92 -5.29
N ASP A 103 4.96 25.29 -6.01
CA ASP A 103 4.49 26.67 -6.14
C ASP A 103 4.24 27.23 -4.74
N GLU A 104 4.79 28.41 -4.44
CA GLU A 104 4.65 29.09 -3.14
C GLU A 104 3.17 29.31 -2.74
N ASN A 105 2.24 29.16 -3.69
CA ASN A 105 0.81 29.37 -3.51
C ASN A 105 -0.02 28.08 -3.29
N ALA A 106 0.58 26.89 -3.23
CA ALA A 106 -0.18 25.65 -2.99
C ALA A 106 -0.72 25.61 -1.55
N ASP A 107 -2.04 25.45 -1.38
CA ASP A 107 -2.64 25.27 -0.05
C ASP A 107 -2.32 23.87 0.48
N ILE A 108 -1.37 23.85 1.40
CA ILE A 108 -0.86 22.64 2.05
C ILE A 108 -1.96 21.92 2.83
N GLN A 109 -2.92 22.65 3.39
CA GLN A 109 -4.01 22.06 4.16
C GLN A 109 -4.98 21.32 3.24
N GLU A 110 -5.31 21.88 2.07
CA GLU A 110 -6.16 21.23 1.07
C GLU A 110 -5.52 19.94 0.52
N ILE A 111 -4.19 19.95 0.33
CA ILE A 111 -3.43 18.76 -0.07
C ILE A 111 -3.49 17.68 1.03
N PHE A 112 -3.31 18.04 2.30
CA PHE A 112 -3.35 17.09 3.42
C PHE A 112 -4.76 16.55 3.68
N ASP A 113 -5.78 17.40 3.65
CA ASP A 113 -7.18 16.99 3.85
C ASP A 113 -7.66 16.05 2.72
N GLY A 114 -7.27 16.36 1.47
CA GLY A 114 -7.48 15.47 0.33
C GLY A 114 -6.73 14.14 0.48
N PHE A 115 -5.51 14.16 1.02
CA PHE A 115 -4.73 12.97 1.30
C PHE A 115 -5.42 12.06 2.32
N ASP A 116 -6.06 12.64 3.33
CA ASP A 116 -6.76 11.92 4.40
C ASP A 116 -7.95 11.11 3.88
N VAL A 117 -8.80 11.72 3.05
CA VAL A 117 -9.91 11.03 2.40
C VAL A 117 -9.40 9.94 1.45
N ASN A 118 -8.36 10.25 0.67
CA ASN A 118 -7.79 9.32 -0.29
C ASN A 118 -7.17 8.10 0.39
N VAL A 119 -6.39 8.27 1.46
CA VAL A 119 -5.76 7.17 2.20
C VAL A 119 -6.81 6.24 2.82
N ARG A 120 -7.90 6.79 3.38
CA ARG A 120 -9.01 5.97 3.88
C ARG A 120 -9.66 5.14 2.76
N ASN A 121 -9.88 5.76 1.60
CA ASN A 121 -10.45 5.09 0.43
C ASN A 121 -9.53 4.00 -0.14
N LEU A 122 -8.23 4.28 -0.24
CA LEU A 122 -7.21 3.30 -0.66
C LEU A 122 -7.19 2.09 0.27
N HIS A 123 -7.13 2.32 1.60
CA HIS A 123 -7.16 1.24 2.57
C HIS A 123 -8.44 0.40 2.48
N ASN A 124 -9.61 1.05 2.41
CA ASN A 124 -10.89 0.34 2.27
C ASN A 124 -10.95 -0.47 0.97
N ARG A 125 -10.38 0.04 -0.11
CA ARG A 125 -10.23 -0.69 -1.36
C ARG A 125 -9.30 -1.89 -1.21
N GLU A 126 -8.15 -1.74 -0.56
CA GLU A 126 -7.24 -2.86 -0.29
C GLU A 126 -7.96 -3.99 0.49
N VAL A 127 -8.71 -3.62 1.53
CA VAL A 127 -9.55 -4.54 2.29
C VAL A 127 -10.56 -5.25 1.39
N ASN A 128 -11.24 -4.50 0.50
CA ASN A 128 -12.20 -5.07 -0.44
C ASN A 128 -11.54 -6.00 -1.45
N VAL A 129 -10.36 -5.65 -1.98
CA VAL A 129 -9.61 -6.48 -2.92
C VAL A 129 -9.27 -7.82 -2.26
N TYR A 130 -8.65 -7.82 -1.07
CA TYR A 130 -8.35 -9.08 -0.40
C TYR A 130 -9.61 -9.91 -0.11
N ARG A 131 -10.71 -9.28 0.34
CA ARG A 131 -11.97 -9.99 0.60
C ARG A 131 -12.56 -10.61 -0.65
N VAL A 132 -12.68 -9.83 -1.72
CA VAL A 132 -13.25 -10.28 -3.00
C VAL A 132 -12.42 -11.42 -3.59
N PHE A 133 -11.10 -11.28 -3.61
CA PHE A 133 -10.23 -12.26 -4.24
C PHE A 133 -9.88 -13.46 -3.35
N SER A 134 -10.14 -13.41 -2.04
CA SER A 134 -9.90 -14.53 -1.11
C SER A 134 -10.61 -15.84 -1.48
N ARG A 135 -11.68 -15.77 -2.28
CA ARG A 135 -12.41 -16.96 -2.76
C ARG A 135 -11.68 -17.72 -3.87
N PHE A 136 -10.69 -17.11 -4.51
CA PHE A 136 -9.95 -17.70 -5.61
C PHE A 136 -8.71 -18.44 -5.11
N ASP A 137 -8.05 -19.17 -6.01
CA ASP A 137 -6.92 -20.03 -5.66
C ASP A 137 -5.67 -19.21 -5.30
N ASN A 138 -5.43 -19.05 -4.00
CA ASN A 138 -4.27 -18.33 -3.47
C ASN A 138 -2.92 -18.96 -3.86
N SER A 139 -2.89 -20.26 -4.19
CA SER A 139 -1.66 -20.90 -4.66
C SER A 139 -1.23 -20.38 -6.04
N ILE A 140 -2.18 -19.85 -6.82
CA ILE A 140 -1.95 -19.24 -8.14
C ILE A 140 -1.90 -17.72 -8.05
N SER A 141 -2.85 -17.09 -7.35
CA SER A 141 -2.89 -15.62 -7.23
C SER A 141 -1.70 -15.04 -6.48
N LYS A 142 -1.08 -15.86 -5.62
CA LYS A 142 0.03 -15.45 -4.74
C LYS A 142 -0.33 -14.25 -3.85
N MET A 143 -1.61 -13.97 -3.62
CA MET A 143 -2.03 -12.98 -2.64
C MET A 143 -1.78 -13.51 -1.22
N PRO A 144 -1.40 -12.65 -0.26
CA PRO A 144 -1.28 -13.07 1.11
C PRO A 144 -2.64 -13.48 1.69
N GLN A 145 -2.63 -14.49 2.56
CA GLN A 145 -3.81 -14.81 3.36
C GLN A 145 -4.09 -13.66 4.34
N VAL A 146 -5.29 -13.09 4.24
CA VAL A 146 -5.81 -12.12 5.22
C VAL A 146 -6.64 -12.87 6.26
N TYR A 147 -6.34 -12.64 7.53
CA TYR A 147 -7.04 -13.27 8.66
C TYR A 147 -8.17 -12.40 9.21
N PHE A 148 -7.99 -11.09 9.19
CA PHE A 148 -8.94 -10.08 9.65
C PHE A 148 -8.59 -8.71 9.07
N ALA A 149 -9.56 -7.81 8.99
CA ALA A 149 -9.32 -6.44 8.55
C ALA A 149 -10.38 -5.48 9.08
N GLN A 150 -9.94 -4.28 9.47
CA GLN A 150 -10.81 -3.17 9.83
C GLN A 150 -10.67 -2.06 8.79
N GLY A 151 -11.77 -1.77 8.08
CA GLY A 151 -11.87 -0.59 7.23
C GLY A 151 -12.28 0.65 8.03
N PHE A 152 -12.18 1.81 7.40
CA PHE A 152 -12.76 3.05 7.87
C PHE A 152 -14.27 3.08 7.62
N GLU A 153 -14.99 3.64 8.58
CA GLU A 153 -16.44 3.85 8.59
C GLU A 153 -16.71 5.27 9.15
N GLU A 154 -17.94 5.77 9.08
CA GLU A 154 -18.27 7.12 9.58
C GLU A 154 -17.90 7.31 11.06
N GLU A 155 -18.09 6.26 11.87
CA GLU A 155 -17.76 6.25 13.29
C GLU A 155 -16.30 5.84 13.58
N ASN A 156 -15.61 5.25 12.59
CA ASN A 156 -14.21 4.82 12.69
C ASN A 156 -13.35 5.52 11.63
N VAL A 157 -12.91 6.73 11.94
CA VAL A 157 -12.10 7.56 11.02
C VAL A 157 -10.59 7.46 11.24
N LEU A 158 -10.14 6.73 12.27
CA LEU A 158 -8.73 6.67 12.71
C LEU A 158 -8.10 5.27 12.69
N LYS A 159 -8.89 4.18 12.62
CA LYS A 159 -8.37 2.82 12.87
C LYS A 159 -8.58 1.91 11.67
N GLY A 160 -7.75 2.10 10.64
CA GLY A 160 -7.68 1.20 9.47
C GLY A 160 -6.48 0.24 9.59
N PHE A 161 -6.74 -1.07 9.54
CA PHE A 161 -5.66 -2.08 9.55
C PHE A 161 -6.04 -3.40 8.89
N ILE A 162 -5.03 -4.16 8.45
CA ILE A 162 -5.17 -5.50 7.85
C ILE A 162 -4.21 -6.47 8.57
N GLY A 163 -4.76 -7.53 9.14
CA GLY A 163 -4.00 -8.65 9.70
C GLY A 163 -3.83 -9.77 8.68
N MET A 164 -2.60 -10.05 8.28
CA MET A 164 -2.27 -10.97 7.19
C MET A 164 -1.10 -11.89 7.52
N GLU A 165 -0.88 -12.90 6.68
CA GLU A 165 0.19 -13.90 6.85
C GLU A 165 1.57 -13.27 7.02
N TRP A 166 2.34 -13.86 7.92
CA TRP A 166 3.79 -13.67 7.99
C TRP A 166 4.46 -14.71 7.11
N VAL A 167 5.26 -14.24 6.14
CA VAL A 167 5.97 -15.11 5.20
C VAL A 167 7.43 -15.19 5.63
N GLU A 168 7.87 -16.40 6.00
CA GLU A 168 9.23 -16.65 6.45
C GLU A 168 10.20 -16.93 5.31
N ASN A 169 11.50 -16.75 5.59
CA ASN A 169 12.61 -17.15 4.73
C ASN A 169 12.59 -16.49 3.34
N LEU A 170 12.18 -15.22 3.29
CA LEU A 170 12.18 -14.42 2.08
C LEU A 170 13.59 -13.96 1.68
N GLU A 171 13.82 -13.91 0.38
CA GLU A 171 14.96 -13.27 -0.26
C GLU A 171 14.50 -11.94 -0.88
N LEU A 172 15.02 -10.82 -0.37
CA LEU A 172 14.71 -9.50 -0.90
C LEU A 172 15.41 -9.29 -2.25
N ARG A 173 14.64 -8.84 -3.24
CA ARG A 173 15.15 -8.51 -4.58
C ARG A 173 14.81 -7.06 -4.91
N HIS A 174 15.80 -6.18 -4.77
CA HIS A 174 15.75 -4.79 -5.23
C HIS A 174 15.83 -4.68 -6.76
N ILE A 175 15.54 -3.48 -7.30
CA ILE A 175 15.46 -3.18 -8.73
C ILE A 175 16.70 -3.58 -9.54
N PHE A 176 17.87 -3.56 -8.88
CA PHE A 176 19.16 -3.87 -9.50
C PHE A 176 19.52 -5.36 -9.45
N HIS A 177 18.70 -6.20 -8.83
CA HIS A 177 18.87 -7.65 -8.87
C HIS A 177 18.20 -8.22 -10.11
N ASN A 178 18.96 -9.03 -10.86
CA ASN A 178 18.41 -9.73 -12.01
C ASN A 178 17.47 -10.87 -11.58
N VAL A 179 16.38 -11.01 -12.31
CA VAL A 179 15.49 -12.18 -12.29
C VAL A 179 15.45 -12.79 -13.69
N THR A 180 15.46 -14.10 -13.78
CA THR A 180 15.36 -14.80 -15.07
C THR A 180 13.92 -14.74 -15.59
N PRO A 181 13.70 -14.87 -16.91
CA PRO A 181 12.35 -14.93 -17.47
C PRO A 181 11.49 -16.05 -16.86
N LYS A 182 12.11 -17.17 -16.46
CA LYS A 182 11.42 -18.29 -15.81
C LYS A 182 10.91 -17.90 -14.43
N GLU A 183 11.71 -17.22 -13.63
CA GLU A 183 11.33 -16.74 -12.29
C GLU A 183 10.23 -15.67 -12.38
N LEU A 184 10.34 -14.75 -13.34
CA LEU A 184 9.33 -13.72 -13.58
C LEU A 184 8.00 -14.29 -14.09
N SER A 185 8.03 -15.44 -14.79
CA SER A 185 6.83 -16.08 -15.32
C SER A 185 5.82 -16.45 -14.23
N ASP A 186 6.26 -16.73 -12.99
CA ASP A 186 5.35 -17.03 -11.89
C ASP A 186 4.57 -15.77 -11.47
N ALA A 187 5.20 -14.60 -11.47
CA ALA A 187 4.54 -13.32 -11.21
C ALA A 187 3.54 -12.99 -12.33
N LEU A 188 3.95 -13.11 -13.59
CA LEU A 188 3.07 -12.87 -14.73
C LEU A 188 1.87 -13.82 -14.73
N ARG A 189 2.04 -15.07 -14.32
CA ARG A 189 0.95 -16.03 -14.18
C ARG A 189 -0.03 -15.63 -13.08
N ALA A 190 0.46 -15.16 -11.94
CA ALA A 190 -0.37 -14.69 -10.84
C ALA A 190 -1.22 -13.48 -11.25
N LEU A 191 -0.62 -12.51 -11.94
CA LEU A 191 -1.33 -11.34 -12.47
C LEU A 191 -2.40 -11.74 -13.49
N ALA A 192 -2.02 -12.53 -14.50
CA ALA A 192 -2.96 -13.00 -15.52
C ALA A 192 -4.12 -13.80 -14.91
N TYR A 193 -3.86 -14.57 -13.83
CA TYR A 193 -4.91 -15.25 -13.08
C TYR A 193 -5.87 -14.27 -12.39
N LEU A 194 -5.35 -13.27 -11.68
CA LEU A 194 -6.15 -12.24 -11.02
C LEU A 194 -6.96 -11.41 -12.02
N GLU A 195 -6.34 -10.98 -13.12
CA GLU A 195 -7.00 -10.28 -14.22
C GLU A 195 -8.14 -11.11 -14.81
N ALA A 196 -7.90 -12.40 -15.10
CA ALA A 196 -8.94 -13.29 -15.60
C ALA A 196 -10.08 -13.48 -14.57
N LYS A 197 -9.75 -13.66 -13.28
CA LYS A 197 -10.74 -13.79 -12.20
C LYS A 197 -11.53 -12.52 -11.95
N SER A 198 -10.97 -11.35 -12.26
CA SER A 198 -11.68 -10.09 -12.14
C SER A 198 -12.90 -9.97 -13.09
N LEU A 199 -12.89 -10.73 -14.20
CA LEU A 199 -14.01 -10.79 -15.13
C LEU A 199 -15.21 -11.56 -14.55
N GLU A 200 -14.98 -12.40 -13.53
CA GLU A 200 -16.01 -13.17 -12.82
C GLU A 200 -16.65 -12.37 -11.67
N LEU A 201 -16.22 -11.13 -11.42
CA LEU A 201 -16.78 -10.28 -10.36
C LEU A 201 -18.17 -9.77 -10.74
N SER A 202 -19.05 -9.74 -9.74
CA SER A 202 -20.35 -9.07 -9.85
C SER A 202 -20.20 -7.54 -9.95
N ASP A 203 -21.23 -6.84 -10.42
CA ASP A 203 -21.22 -5.38 -10.51
C ASP A 203 -21.09 -4.69 -9.14
N GLU A 204 -21.56 -5.34 -8.06
CA GLU A 204 -21.32 -4.85 -6.70
C GLU A 204 -19.86 -4.96 -6.30
N GLU A 205 -19.23 -6.12 -6.56
CA GLU A 205 -17.82 -6.33 -6.24
C GLU A 205 -16.91 -5.43 -7.07
N LYS A 206 -17.19 -5.28 -8.36
CA LYS A 206 -16.47 -4.34 -9.24
C LYS A 206 -16.52 -2.93 -8.67
N ARG A 207 -17.70 -2.45 -8.24
CA ARG A 207 -17.81 -1.12 -7.62
C ARG A 207 -17.00 -0.96 -6.34
N LYS A 208 -16.80 -2.03 -5.55
CA LYS A 208 -16.01 -2.00 -4.30
C LYS A 208 -14.50 -1.93 -4.54
N VAL A 209 -14.03 -2.40 -5.70
CA VAL A 209 -12.60 -2.42 -6.07
C VAL A 209 -12.24 -1.41 -7.17
N ALA A 210 -13.25 -0.80 -7.81
CA ALA A 210 -13.06 0.13 -8.90
C ALA A 210 -12.66 1.52 -8.39
N SER A 211 -11.43 1.91 -8.67
CA SER A 211 -11.00 3.30 -8.75
C SER A 211 -9.61 3.36 -9.38
N ASN A 212 -9.23 4.53 -9.86
CA ASN A 212 -7.86 4.80 -10.27
C ASN A 212 -7.36 6.00 -9.46
N PRO A 213 -6.46 5.80 -8.48
CA PRO A 213 -5.98 6.88 -7.63
C PRO A 213 -4.89 7.70 -8.32
N VAL A 214 -4.32 7.22 -9.44
CA VAL A 214 -3.17 7.87 -10.09
C VAL A 214 -3.47 9.32 -10.50
N PRO A 215 -4.60 9.63 -11.16
CA PRO A 215 -4.94 11.01 -11.52
C PRO A 215 -5.33 11.89 -10.33
N ILE A 216 -5.52 11.32 -9.14
CA ILE A 216 -5.91 12.05 -7.93
C ILE A 216 -4.67 12.36 -7.08
N ILE A 217 -3.77 11.38 -6.92
CA ILE A 217 -2.65 11.45 -5.98
C ILE A 217 -1.39 12.03 -6.60
N TYR A 218 -1.08 11.70 -7.86
CA TYR A 218 0.17 12.09 -8.50
C TYR A 218 0.22 13.47 -9.18
N PRO A 219 -0.89 14.19 -9.51
CA PRO A 219 -0.77 15.50 -10.16
C PRO A 219 0.17 16.50 -9.46
N PRO A 220 0.16 16.64 -8.11
CA PRO A 220 1.07 17.54 -7.43
C PRO A 220 2.55 17.16 -7.62
N MET A 221 2.86 15.86 -7.73
CA MET A 221 4.23 15.35 -7.91
C MET A 221 4.68 15.33 -9.37
N MET A 222 3.73 15.27 -10.31
CA MET A 222 3.97 15.08 -11.73
C MET A 222 3.77 16.36 -12.56
N HIS A 223 3.73 17.53 -11.91
CA HIS A 223 3.67 18.80 -12.62
C HIS A 223 4.87 18.92 -13.58
N PRO A 224 4.69 19.43 -14.83
CA PRO A 224 5.75 19.44 -15.83
C PRO A 224 7.06 20.11 -15.39
N SER A 225 7.00 21.16 -14.55
CA SER A 225 8.22 21.78 -14.00
C SER A 225 8.97 20.86 -13.03
N ALA A 226 8.25 20.10 -12.20
CA ALA A 226 8.84 19.13 -11.28
C ALA A 226 9.47 17.97 -12.06
N VAL A 227 8.76 17.45 -13.07
CA VAL A 227 9.25 16.38 -13.96
C VAL A 227 10.49 16.84 -14.75
N SER A 228 10.48 18.05 -15.32
CA SER A 228 11.64 18.64 -16.01
C SER A 228 12.85 18.70 -15.09
N LYS A 229 12.67 19.22 -13.87
CA LYS A 229 13.74 19.31 -12.88
C LYS A 229 14.23 17.93 -12.43
N MET A 230 13.35 16.94 -12.28
CA MET A 230 13.75 15.58 -11.93
C MET A 230 14.69 14.98 -13.00
N PHE A 231 14.39 15.18 -14.28
CA PHE A 231 15.30 14.77 -15.35
C PHE A 231 16.61 15.56 -15.34
N HIS A 232 16.53 16.88 -15.14
CA HIS A 232 17.71 17.74 -15.00
C HIS A 232 18.67 17.28 -13.90
N ASP A 233 18.13 17.05 -12.69
CA ASP A 233 18.88 16.61 -11.53
C ASP A 233 19.49 15.22 -11.77
N MET A 234 18.74 14.31 -12.41
CA MET A 234 19.22 12.96 -12.75
C MET A 234 20.49 13.00 -13.61
N TYR A 235 20.51 13.78 -14.69
CA TYR A 235 21.70 13.81 -15.56
C TYR A 235 22.79 14.76 -15.08
N THR A 236 22.48 15.68 -14.16
CA THR A 236 23.51 16.48 -13.47
C THR A 236 24.23 15.65 -12.40
N ALA A 237 23.54 14.68 -11.79
CA ALA A 237 24.12 13.72 -10.86
C ALA A 237 24.95 12.63 -11.55
N SER A 238 24.60 12.27 -12.80
CA SER A 238 25.36 11.30 -13.61
C SER A 238 25.46 11.76 -15.06
N GLU A 239 26.66 12.19 -15.45
CA GLU A 239 26.97 12.70 -16.79
C GLU A 239 26.65 11.68 -17.91
N GLU A 240 26.78 10.38 -17.61
CA GLU A 240 26.45 9.30 -18.54
C GLU A 240 24.97 9.32 -18.96
N LEU A 241 24.09 9.85 -18.11
CA LEU A 241 22.66 9.97 -18.39
C LEU A 241 22.32 11.21 -19.22
N ARG A 242 23.23 12.17 -19.42
CA ARG A 242 22.96 13.44 -20.12
C ARG A 242 22.29 13.28 -21.49
N PRO A 243 22.76 12.38 -22.39
CA PRO A 243 22.13 12.24 -23.70
C PRO A 243 20.64 11.84 -23.63
N SER A 244 20.27 11.02 -22.65
CA SER A 244 18.88 10.59 -22.44
C SER A 244 18.09 11.62 -21.62
N GLY A 245 18.73 12.20 -20.60
CA GLY A 245 18.14 13.16 -19.70
C GLY A 245 17.69 14.44 -20.40
N GLU A 246 18.51 14.99 -21.30
CA GLU A 246 18.14 16.19 -22.08
C GLU A 246 16.96 15.94 -23.04
N VAL A 247 16.77 14.70 -23.50
CA VAL A 247 15.61 14.31 -24.31
C VAL A 247 14.37 14.22 -23.43
N LEU A 248 14.45 13.52 -22.30
CA LEU A 248 13.34 13.36 -21.36
C LEU A 248 12.88 14.70 -20.78
N GLU A 249 13.81 15.60 -20.47
CA GLU A 249 13.49 16.94 -19.98
C GLU A 249 12.64 17.74 -20.99
N LYS A 250 12.95 17.67 -22.28
CA LYS A 250 12.15 18.32 -23.33
C LYS A 250 10.75 17.75 -23.45
N MET A 251 10.57 16.48 -23.07
CA MET A 251 9.28 15.77 -23.08
C MET A 251 8.50 15.93 -21.77
N ALA A 252 8.99 16.69 -20.78
CA ALA A 252 8.39 16.78 -19.45
C ALA A 252 6.93 17.26 -19.43
N LYS A 253 6.47 17.97 -20.46
CA LYS A 253 5.06 18.38 -20.62
C LYS A 253 4.16 17.28 -21.18
N GLU A 254 4.73 16.33 -21.91
CA GLU A 254 4.01 15.29 -22.66
C GLU A 254 4.02 13.95 -21.93
N LEU A 255 4.94 13.75 -20.98
CA LEU A 255 5.07 12.50 -20.22
C LEU A 255 3.99 12.29 -19.14
N PRO A 256 3.59 13.28 -18.33
CA PRO A 256 2.64 13.06 -17.24
C PRO A 256 1.18 13.11 -17.71
N LEU A 257 0.80 12.27 -18.66
CA LEU A 257 -0.59 12.13 -19.13
C LEU A 257 -1.37 11.20 -18.21
N LEU A 258 -1.61 11.65 -16.98
CA LEU A 258 -2.24 10.83 -15.94
C LEU A 258 -3.65 10.35 -16.34
N GLU A 259 -4.37 11.11 -17.16
CA GLU A 259 -5.69 10.71 -17.69
C GLU A 259 -5.65 9.41 -18.51
N MET A 260 -4.55 9.14 -19.22
CA MET A 260 -4.39 7.93 -20.01
C MET A 260 -4.41 6.67 -19.14
N THR A 261 -4.08 6.78 -17.86
CA THR A 261 -4.18 5.65 -16.92
C THR A 261 -5.62 5.19 -16.70
N SER A 262 -6.61 5.99 -17.11
CA SER A 262 -8.05 5.67 -17.02
C SER A 262 -8.73 5.44 -18.38
N THR A 263 -8.16 5.90 -19.50
CA THR A 263 -8.82 5.86 -20.82
C THR A 263 -8.15 4.90 -21.80
N MET A 264 -6.87 4.58 -21.62
CA MET A 264 -6.06 3.87 -22.61
C MET A 264 -6.60 2.46 -22.91
N ASN A 265 -7.17 1.77 -21.91
CA ASN A 265 -7.84 0.49 -22.11
C ASN A 265 -8.99 0.60 -23.13
N GLU A 266 -9.85 1.61 -23.01
CA GLU A 266 -10.98 1.84 -23.91
C GLU A 266 -10.50 2.22 -25.31
N GLU A 267 -9.53 3.13 -25.41
CA GLU A 267 -8.93 3.57 -26.67
C GLU A 267 -8.29 2.41 -27.46
N LEU A 268 -7.74 1.43 -26.75
CA LEU A 268 -7.16 0.22 -27.33
C LEU A 268 -8.16 -0.93 -27.55
N GLY A 269 -9.44 -0.74 -27.20
CA GLY A 269 -10.48 -1.77 -27.30
C GLY A 269 -10.27 -2.95 -26.33
N MET A 270 -9.55 -2.71 -25.23
CA MET A 270 -9.28 -3.69 -24.18
C MET A 270 -10.44 -3.73 -23.18
N LYS A 271 -10.62 -4.89 -22.54
CA LYS A 271 -11.60 -5.03 -21.45
C LYS A 271 -11.00 -4.55 -20.15
N ASP A 272 -11.84 -3.97 -19.31
CA ASP A 272 -11.48 -3.62 -17.94
C ASP A 272 -11.27 -4.89 -17.12
N VAL A 273 -10.08 -4.99 -16.56
CA VAL A 273 -9.67 -6.04 -15.64
C VAL A 273 -9.08 -5.40 -14.40
N PHE A 274 -9.08 -6.14 -13.29
CA PHE A 274 -8.33 -5.76 -12.12
C PHE A 274 -6.84 -5.72 -12.44
N ILE A 275 -6.18 -4.62 -12.09
CA ILE A 275 -4.73 -4.44 -12.17
C ILE A 275 -4.18 -4.16 -10.77
N HIS A 276 -2.96 -4.60 -10.49
CA HIS A 276 -2.30 -4.32 -9.21
C HIS A 276 -2.04 -2.83 -8.99
N GLY A 277 -1.79 -2.07 -10.06
CA GLY A 277 -1.57 -0.61 -10.01
C GLY A 277 -0.20 -0.16 -9.49
N ASP A 278 0.41 -0.92 -8.58
CA ASP A 278 1.73 -0.64 -7.98
C ASP A 278 2.64 -1.90 -7.96
N LEU A 279 2.84 -2.56 -9.10
CA LEU A 279 3.68 -3.75 -9.14
C LEU A 279 5.14 -3.41 -9.47
N TRP A 280 6.01 -3.57 -8.48
CA TRP A 280 7.45 -3.38 -8.61
C TRP A 280 8.22 -4.34 -7.70
N SER A 281 9.55 -4.32 -7.75
CA SER A 281 10.38 -5.36 -7.12
C SER A 281 10.16 -5.53 -5.61
N ALA A 282 9.81 -4.45 -4.91
CA ALA A 282 9.54 -4.49 -3.47
C ALA A 282 8.20 -5.18 -3.11
N ASN A 283 7.26 -5.22 -4.05
CA ASN A 283 5.96 -5.87 -3.88
C ASN A 283 5.96 -7.34 -4.31
N LEU A 284 7.12 -7.86 -4.75
CA LEU A 284 7.34 -9.26 -5.08
C LEU A 284 8.19 -9.94 -4.00
N MET A 285 7.59 -10.87 -3.27
CA MET A 285 8.27 -11.66 -2.24
C MET A 285 8.79 -12.97 -2.82
N TRP A 286 10.07 -13.25 -2.64
CA TRP A 286 10.74 -14.40 -3.23
C TRP A 286 11.21 -15.39 -2.16
N ASN A 287 11.03 -16.68 -2.39
CA ASN A 287 11.69 -17.73 -1.62
C ASN A 287 12.98 -18.14 -2.32
N LYS A 288 14.06 -18.32 -1.56
CA LYS A 288 15.29 -18.89 -2.09
C LYS A 288 15.11 -20.38 -2.41
N THR A 289 15.65 -20.80 -3.55
CA THR A 289 15.71 -22.20 -3.98
C THR A 289 17.16 -22.59 -4.29
N GLU A 290 17.43 -23.88 -4.55
CA GLU A 290 18.76 -24.34 -4.93
C GLU A 290 19.28 -23.68 -6.23
N ASN A 291 18.38 -23.34 -7.15
CA ASN A 291 18.71 -22.90 -8.51
C ASN A 291 18.32 -21.45 -8.81
N GLY A 292 18.02 -20.64 -7.79
CA GLY A 292 17.53 -19.27 -7.96
C GLY A 292 16.43 -18.94 -6.95
N VAL A 293 15.40 -18.23 -7.40
CA VAL A 293 14.26 -17.85 -6.55
C VAL A 293 12.93 -18.37 -7.09
N GLN A 294 11.93 -18.43 -6.22
CA GLN A 294 10.55 -18.71 -6.60
C GLN A 294 9.63 -17.67 -6.00
N LEU A 295 8.63 -17.21 -6.75
CA LEU A 295 7.65 -16.26 -6.24
C LEU A 295 6.85 -16.88 -5.08
N SER A 296 6.92 -16.24 -3.93
CA SER A 296 6.17 -16.60 -2.73
C SER A 296 4.83 -15.87 -2.70
N ARG A 297 4.87 -14.53 -2.70
CA ARG A 297 3.69 -13.66 -2.62
C ARG A 297 3.87 -12.37 -3.42
N ILE A 298 2.74 -11.80 -3.82
CA ILE A 298 2.61 -10.44 -4.31
C ILE A 298 1.79 -9.68 -3.27
N ILE A 299 2.25 -8.50 -2.86
CA ILE A 299 1.65 -7.72 -1.75
C ILE A 299 1.32 -6.30 -2.19
N ASP A 300 0.57 -5.58 -1.35
CA ASP A 300 0.25 -4.15 -1.50
C ASP A 300 -0.73 -3.82 -2.64
N TYR A 301 -1.96 -4.33 -2.52
CA TYR A 301 -3.04 -4.16 -3.50
C TYR A 301 -3.94 -2.94 -3.20
N GLN A 302 -3.35 -1.86 -2.70
CA GLN A 302 -4.06 -0.66 -2.26
C GLN A 302 -4.77 0.10 -3.37
#